data_AF-A0A2V5UHU5-F1
#
_entry.id   AF-A0A2V5UHU5-F1
#
_cell.length_a   1.000
_cell.length_b   1.000
_cell.length_c   1.000
_cell.angle_alpha   90.00
_cell.angle_beta   90.00
_cell.angle_gamma   90.00
#
_symmetry.space_group_name_H-M   'P 1'
#
loop_
_entity.id
_entity.type
_entity.pdbx_description
1 polymer ?
#
loop_
_entity_poly.entity_id
_entity_poly.type
_entity_poly.pdbx_seq_one_letter_code
_entity_poly.pdbx_strand_id
1 'polypeptide(L)'
;EKGSVGASGDLAPLAHLALSLIGEGEAFFEGERMESREALRRAGLKPVELQAKEGLALLNGTQAMHAVGGLALLRAKRLSRVADVAGAMSLEALKGTPAAFDLRLQDARPHPGQGAVAKHLMSILEGSEIRRSHLKDDLRIQDAYSLRCMPQVHGAVRDAFSHCENVLLIESGSATDNPLVFSENGDVISGGNFHGAPLALAFDYAAIAVTDLMSISERRIERLINPDMNEGLPAFLARRPGMESGFMIAHVAAAALLNEARVLAHPSSIDNVPTSGGKEDHVAMGMTGALKLRTIVDLAENLLAIELLAAAEGLEHRRPLKAGGGVERALVTVRKIAQPLTQDRSLSSEIAGVAEAISSGDFDSGYEKL
;
A
#
# COMPACT_ATOMS: atom_id res chain seq x y z
N GLU A 1 17.89 10.40 0.35
CA GLU A 1 16.92 9.55 1.08
C GLU A 1 17.50 8.87 2.33
N LYS A 2 18.76 8.40 2.34
CA LYS A 2 19.39 7.81 3.54
C LYS A 2 20.19 8.85 4.33
N GLY A 3 20.22 8.74 5.65
CA GLY A 3 21.01 9.61 6.54
C GLY A 3 20.27 10.21 7.73
N SER A 4 18.95 10.01 7.85
CA SER A 4 18.19 10.38 9.05
C SER A 4 18.05 9.19 10.00
N VAL A 5 18.21 9.47 11.29
CA VAL A 5 17.89 8.56 12.41
C VAL A 5 16.59 8.97 13.14
N GLY A 6 15.95 10.07 12.74
CA GLY A 6 14.75 10.60 13.40
C GLY A 6 14.94 11.00 14.87
N ALA A 7 16.15 11.45 15.22
CA ALA A 7 16.58 11.80 16.58
C ALA A 7 16.33 13.27 16.89
N SER A 8 17.17 14.18 16.36
CA SER A 8 17.01 15.64 16.37
C SER A 8 16.22 16.15 15.15
N GLY A 9 15.33 15.30 14.64
CA GLY A 9 14.67 15.46 13.35
C GLY A 9 15.42 14.79 12.18
N ASP A 10 14.90 14.99 10.98
CA ASP A 10 15.40 14.48 9.72
C ASP A 10 16.56 15.34 9.18
N LEU A 11 17.58 15.56 10.01
CA LEU A 11 18.64 16.55 9.80
C LEU A 11 19.28 16.48 8.40
N ALA A 12 19.79 15.31 7.99
CA ALA A 12 20.50 15.18 6.72
C ALA A 12 19.62 15.49 5.49
N PRO A 13 18.44 14.85 5.29
CA PRO A 13 17.59 15.19 4.16
C PRO A 13 17.03 16.62 4.23
N LEU A 14 16.72 17.15 5.41
CA LEU A 14 16.26 18.54 5.55
C LEU A 14 17.38 19.56 5.31
N ALA A 15 18.64 19.23 5.62
CA ALA A 15 19.79 20.04 5.25
C ALA A 15 19.92 20.12 3.73
N HIS A 16 19.75 19.02 3.01
CA HIS A 16 19.76 19.05 1.54
C HIS A 16 18.62 19.91 0.95
N LEU A 17 17.45 19.92 1.58
CA LEU A 17 16.38 20.85 1.22
C LEU A 17 16.76 22.32 1.51
N ALA A 18 17.35 22.59 2.67
CA ALA A 18 17.77 23.92 3.08
C ALA A 18 18.91 24.48 2.21
N LEU A 19 19.85 23.64 1.77
CA LEU A 19 20.91 24.02 0.83
C LEU A 19 20.32 24.65 -0.43
N SER A 20 19.24 24.09 -0.97
CA SER A 20 18.59 24.64 -2.16
C SER A 20 18.06 26.06 -1.95
N LEU A 21 17.57 26.39 -0.75
CA LEU A 21 17.05 27.72 -0.42
C LEU A 21 18.15 28.79 -0.36
N ILE A 22 19.34 28.43 0.09
CA ILE A 22 20.51 29.33 0.18
C ILE A 22 21.37 29.33 -1.10
N GLY A 23 20.89 28.68 -2.16
CA GLY A 23 21.58 28.62 -3.45
C GLY A 23 22.80 27.71 -3.47
N GLU A 24 22.82 26.69 -2.62
CA GLU A 24 23.83 25.64 -2.55
C GLU A 24 23.23 24.26 -2.91
N GLY A 25 24.08 23.27 -3.15
CA GLY A 25 23.65 21.93 -3.54
C GLY A 25 22.94 21.91 -4.90
N GLU A 26 21.99 20.99 -5.04
CA GLU A 26 21.28 20.74 -6.29
C GLU A 26 19.76 20.77 -6.08
N ALA A 27 19.03 21.14 -7.13
CA ALA A 27 17.58 21.15 -7.15
C ALA A 27 17.06 20.64 -8.50
N PHE A 28 15.80 20.23 -8.53
CA PHE A 28 15.07 19.95 -9.77
C PHE A 28 14.28 21.18 -10.19
N PHE A 29 14.44 21.61 -11.44
CA PHE A 29 13.63 22.67 -12.06
C PHE A 29 13.14 22.18 -13.41
N GLU A 30 11.82 22.18 -13.63
CA GLU A 30 11.17 21.65 -14.84
C GLU A 30 11.62 20.22 -15.22
N GLY A 31 11.89 19.38 -14.21
CA GLY A 31 12.32 17.99 -14.39
C GLY A 31 13.83 17.80 -14.60
N GLU A 32 14.61 18.87 -14.73
CA GLU A 32 16.07 18.82 -14.88
C GLU A 32 16.76 19.02 -13.51
N ARG A 33 17.70 18.13 -13.16
CA ARG A 33 18.57 18.29 -11.98
C ARG A 33 19.72 19.24 -12.32
N MET A 34 19.89 20.30 -11.53
CA MET A 34 20.93 21.31 -11.72
C MET A 34 21.38 21.93 -10.40
N GLU A 35 22.41 22.77 -10.42
CA GLU A 35 22.82 23.55 -9.26
C GLU A 35 21.68 24.44 -8.76
N SER A 36 21.44 24.47 -7.44
CA SER A 36 20.30 25.20 -6.87
C SER A 36 20.33 26.70 -7.19
N ARG A 37 21.52 27.30 -7.29
CA ARG A 37 21.69 28.71 -7.67
C ARG A 37 21.14 28.99 -9.07
N GLU A 38 21.37 28.09 -10.01
CA GLU A 38 20.85 28.19 -11.36
C GLU A 38 19.33 27.94 -11.39
N ALA A 39 18.85 26.96 -10.64
CA ALA A 39 17.41 26.71 -10.49
C ALA A 39 16.67 27.92 -9.93
N LEU A 40 17.17 28.54 -8.86
CA LEU A 40 16.63 29.78 -8.29
C LEU A 40 16.62 30.92 -9.32
N ARG A 41 17.73 31.10 -10.05
CA ARG A 41 17.83 32.13 -11.10
C ARG A 41 16.78 31.92 -12.20
N ARG A 42 16.60 30.67 -12.68
CA ARG A 42 15.58 30.32 -13.68
C ARG A 42 14.17 30.53 -13.15
N ALA A 43 13.94 30.27 -11.87
CA ALA A 43 12.67 30.53 -11.18
C ALA A 43 12.42 32.03 -10.88
N GLY A 44 13.36 32.92 -11.18
CA GLY A 44 13.26 34.36 -10.84
C GLY A 44 13.42 34.66 -9.34
N LEU A 45 14.02 33.74 -8.58
CA LEU A 45 14.25 33.82 -7.15
C LEU A 45 15.72 34.15 -6.84
N LYS A 46 15.97 34.70 -5.65
CA LYS A 46 17.32 34.92 -5.11
C LYS A 46 17.57 33.97 -3.93
N PRO A 47 18.82 33.51 -3.71
CA PRO A 47 19.18 32.79 -2.50
C PRO A 47 18.79 33.55 -1.22
N VAL A 48 18.32 32.81 -0.22
CA VAL A 48 17.98 33.35 1.10
C VAL A 48 19.24 33.45 1.96
N GLU A 49 19.38 34.54 2.71
CA GLU A 49 20.41 34.70 3.74
C GLU A 49 19.80 34.42 5.11
N LEU A 50 20.11 33.25 5.68
CA LEU A 50 19.51 32.78 6.93
C LEU A 50 19.91 33.66 8.12
N GLN A 51 18.92 34.02 8.92
CA GLN A 51 19.07 34.75 10.18
C GLN A 51 19.12 33.78 11.38
N ALA A 52 19.19 34.37 12.58
CA ALA A 52 19.18 33.61 13.83
C ALA A 52 17.97 32.64 13.87
N LYS A 53 18.22 31.40 14.35
CA LYS A 53 17.28 30.27 14.43
C LYS A 53 16.82 29.67 13.09
N GLU A 54 16.82 30.41 11.99
CA GLU A 54 16.22 29.94 10.72
C GLU A 54 16.87 28.65 10.18
N GLY A 55 18.20 28.51 10.28
CA GLY A 55 18.88 27.28 9.90
C GLY A 55 18.40 26.07 10.73
N LEU A 56 18.27 26.23 12.04
CA LEU A 56 17.80 25.15 12.90
C LEU A 56 16.31 24.83 12.63
N ALA A 57 15.49 25.85 12.42
CA ALA A 57 14.08 25.69 12.09
C ALA A 57 13.84 24.94 10.77
N LEU A 58 14.76 25.07 9.80
CA LEU A 58 14.71 24.34 8.53
C LEU A 58 15.15 22.87 8.66
N LEU A 59 16.10 22.58 9.56
CA LEU A 59 16.73 21.27 9.66
C LEU A 59 16.08 20.35 10.71
N ASN A 60 15.52 20.93 11.75
CA ASN A 60 15.04 20.23 12.93
C ASN A 60 13.53 19.99 12.82
N GLY A 61 13.13 18.73 12.63
CA GLY A 61 11.74 18.32 12.48
C GLY A 61 11.58 16.98 11.76
N THR A 62 10.35 16.52 11.60
CA THR A 62 10.00 15.16 11.12
C THR A 62 9.48 15.12 9.68
N GLN A 63 9.66 16.22 8.92
CA GLN A 63 8.97 16.44 7.66
C GLN A 63 9.38 15.45 6.56
N ALA A 64 10.64 14.97 6.54
CA ALA A 64 11.09 14.07 5.48
C ALA A 64 10.49 12.66 5.65
N MET A 65 10.52 12.10 6.87
CA MET A 65 9.89 10.81 7.17
C MET A 65 8.37 10.92 7.07
N HIS A 66 7.78 12.04 7.49
CA HIS A 66 6.34 12.33 7.34
C HIS A 66 5.94 12.30 5.86
N ALA A 67 6.66 13.00 4.99
CA ALA A 67 6.35 13.05 3.57
C ALA A 67 6.46 11.67 2.90
N VAL A 68 7.56 10.94 3.14
CA VAL A 68 7.78 9.62 2.53
C VAL A 68 6.75 8.61 3.04
N GLY A 69 6.57 8.52 4.36
CA GLY A 69 5.66 7.55 4.98
C GLY A 69 4.19 7.90 4.76
N GLY A 70 3.84 9.18 4.73
CA GLY A 70 2.49 9.66 4.43
C GLY A 70 2.07 9.36 2.99
N LEU A 71 2.94 9.59 2.01
CA LEU A 71 2.68 9.21 0.61
C LEU A 71 2.57 7.69 0.45
N ALA A 72 3.41 6.93 1.15
CA ALA A 72 3.31 5.47 1.16
C ALA A 72 2.00 4.99 1.79
N LEU A 73 1.56 5.59 2.91
CA LEU A 73 0.28 5.26 3.53
C LEU A 73 -0.92 5.60 2.62
N LEU A 74 -0.87 6.72 1.91
CA LEU A 74 -1.91 7.09 0.94
C LEU A 74 -2.06 6.01 -0.14
N ARG A 75 -0.95 5.54 -0.70
CA ARG A 75 -0.91 4.42 -1.65
C ARG A 75 -1.40 3.11 -1.01
N ALA A 76 -0.99 2.81 0.23
CA ALA A 76 -1.46 1.64 0.98
C ALA A 76 -2.99 1.64 1.21
N LYS A 77 -3.57 2.81 1.51
CA LYS A 77 -5.03 2.95 1.63
C LYS A 77 -5.74 2.63 0.31
N ARG A 78 -5.21 3.08 -0.82
CA ARG A 78 -5.72 2.69 -2.15
C ARG A 78 -5.59 1.18 -2.38
N LEU A 79 -4.43 0.60 -2.08
CA LEU A 79 -4.20 -0.84 -2.17
C LEU A 79 -5.22 -1.66 -1.38
N SER A 80 -5.63 -1.21 -0.19
CA SER A 80 -6.65 -1.90 0.61
C SER A 80 -8.03 -1.97 -0.06
N ARG A 81 -8.34 -1.06 -1.00
CA ARG A 81 -9.55 -1.12 -1.82
C ARG A 81 -9.37 -2.04 -3.01
N VAL A 82 -8.22 -1.95 -3.67
CA VAL A 82 -7.86 -2.85 -4.77
C VAL A 82 -7.80 -4.31 -4.30
N ALA A 83 -7.36 -4.59 -3.08
CA ALA A 83 -7.37 -5.93 -2.51
C ALA A 83 -8.80 -6.51 -2.35
N ASP A 84 -9.81 -5.68 -2.09
CA ASP A 84 -11.22 -6.12 -2.13
C ASP A 84 -11.65 -6.46 -3.54
N VAL A 85 -11.25 -5.64 -4.54
CA VAL A 85 -11.54 -5.89 -5.95
C VAL A 85 -10.90 -7.19 -6.42
N ALA A 86 -9.60 -7.38 -6.17
CA ALA A 86 -8.87 -8.59 -6.49
C ALA A 86 -9.46 -9.81 -5.77
N GLY A 87 -9.77 -9.68 -4.48
CA GLY A 87 -10.43 -10.71 -3.70
C GLY A 87 -11.82 -11.08 -4.20
N ALA A 88 -12.63 -10.11 -4.65
CA ALA A 88 -13.93 -10.34 -5.26
C ALA A 88 -13.81 -11.02 -6.63
N MET A 89 -12.86 -10.62 -7.47
CA MET A 89 -12.55 -11.31 -8.73
C MET A 89 -12.15 -12.77 -8.46
N SER A 90 -11.25 -13.00 -7.50
CA SER A 90 -10.81 -14.35 -7.10
C SER A 90 -11.97 -15.17 -6.53
N LEU A 91 -12.84 -14.56 -5.71
CA LEU A 91 -14.03 -15.20 -5.17
C LEU A 91 -14.93 -15.69 -6.29
N GLU A 92 -15.26 -14.85 -7.28
CA GLU A 92 -16.12 -15.27 -8.39
C GLU A 92 -15.46 -16.30 -9.30
N ALA A 93 -14.17 -16.14 -9.62
CA ALA A 93 -13.41 -17.14 -10.38
C ALA A 93 -13.44 -18.52 -9.67
N LEU A 94 -13.35 -18.54 -8.35
CA LEU A 94 -13.44 -19.73 -7.50
C LEU A 94 -14.90 -20.07 -7.12
N LYS A 95 -15.91 -19.48 -7.76
CA LYS A 95 -17.32 -19.73 -7.44
C LYS A 95 -17.61 -19.60 -5.93
N GLY A 96 -16.97 -18.71 -5.18
CA GLY A 96 -17.16 -18.57 -3.74
C GLY A 96 -18.54 -18.01 -3.36
N THR A 97 -18.79 -17.89 -2.06
CA THR A 97 -20.04 -17.37 -1.51
C THR A 97 -19.85 -16.03 -0.79
N PRO A 98 -20.67 -15.00 -1.10
CA PRO A 98 -20.67 -13.75 -0.34
C PRO A 98 -21.38 -13.87 1.01
N ALA A 99 -21.91 -15.04 1.38
CA ALA A 99 -22.61 -15.24 2.66
C ALA A 99 -21.74 -14.86 3.88
N ALA A 100 -20.42 -15.00 3.77
CA ALA A 100 -19.47 -14.58 4.81
C ALA A 100 -19.43 -13.05 5.03
N PHE A 101 -19.95 -12.27 4.07
CA PHE A 101 -19.94 -10.80 4.09
C PHE A 101 -21.30 -10.23 4.54
N ASP A 102 -22.22 -11.08 5.00
CA ASP A 102 -23.50 -10.65 5.57
C ASP A 102 -23.28 -9.64 6.70
N LEU A 103 -23.98 -8.50 6.63
CA LEU A 103 -23.78 -7.39 7.57
C LEU A 103 -24.12 -7.78 9.00
N ARG A 104 -25.05 -8.73 9.23
CA ARG A 104 -25.39 -9.19 10.58
C ARG A 104 -24.20 -9.89 11.26
N LEU A 105 -23.36 -10.58 10.48
CA LEU A 105 -22.12 -11.17 11.01
C LEU A 105 -21.11 -10.09 11.40
N GLN A 106 -21.06 -9.01 10.64
CA GLN A 106 -20.13 -7.91 10.92
C GLN A 106 -20.63 -7.05 12.09
N ASP A 107 -21.94 -6.82 12.19
CA ASP A 107 -22.57 -6.11 13.31
C ASP A 107 -22.38 -6.87 14.64
N ALA A 108 -22.33 -8.21 14.59
CA ALA A 108 -22.01 -9.03 15.76
C ALA A 108 -20.54 -8.89 16.23
N ARG A 109 -19.64 -8.39 15.38
CA ARG A 109 -18.25 -8.07 15.72
C ARG A 109 -17.84 -6.73 15.08
N PRO A 110 -18.26 -5.59 15.67
CA PRO A 110 -18.39 -4.30 14.98
C PRO A 110 -17.07 -3.53 14.86
N HIS A 111 -16.03 -4.15 14.31
CA HIS A 111 -14.83 -3.42 13.88
C HIS A 111 -15.19 -2.57 12.65
N PRO A 112 -14.92 -1.24 12.65
CA PRO A 112 -15.33 -0.35 11.56
C PRO A 112 -14.84 -0.79 10.18
N GLY A 113 -13.55 -1.13 10.07
CA GLY A 113 -12.96 -1.62 8.83
C GLY A 113 -13.60 -2.92 8.34
N GLN A 114 -13.95 -3.83 9.25
CA GLN A 114 -14.60 -5.11 8.90
C GLN A 114 -15.97 -4.88 8.26
N GLY A 115 -16.79 -4.01 8.85
CA GLY A 115 -18.08 -3.63 8.28
C GLY A 115 -17.95 -2.91 6.94
N ALA A 116 -16.97 -2.01 6.81
CA ALA A 116 -16.70 -1.28 5.57
C ALA A 116 -16.27 -2.20 4.42
N VAL A 117 -15.38 -3.16 4.68
CA VAL A 117 -14.96 -4.16 3.68
C VAL A 117 -16.13 -5.02 3.24
N ALA A 118 -16.93 -5.53 4.18
CA ALA A 118 -18.07 -6.37 3.83
C ALA A 118 -19.07 -5.65 2.92
N LYS A 119 -19.40 -4.38 3.24
CA LYS A 119 -20.26 -3.54 2.39
C LYS A 119 -19.67 -3.36 0.99
N HIS A 120 -18.37 -3.07 0.91
CA HIS A 120 -17.68 -2.87 -0.36
C HIS A 120 -17.68 -4.15 -1.21
N LEU A 121 -17.28 -5.29 -0.65
CA LEU A 121 -17.31 -6.60 -1.33
C LEU A 121 -18.72 -6.94 -1.84
N MET A 122 -19.75 -6.75 -1.02
CA MET A 122 -21.14 -6.99 -1.42
C MET A 122 -21.55 -6.10 -2.60
N SER A 123 -21.11 -4.84 -2.65
CA SER A 123 -21.39 -3.94 -3.77
C SER A 123 -20.67 -4.33 -5.06
N ILE A 124 -19.43 -4.85 -4.96
CA ILE A 124 -18.65 -5.30 -6.12
C ILE A 124 -19.30 -6.53 -6.78
N LEU A 125 -19.82 -7.45 -5.96
CA LEU A 125 -20.38 -8.74 -6.35
C LEU A 125 -21.85 -8.67 -6.82
N GLU A 126 -22.46 -7.48 -6.75
CA GLU A 126 -23.87 -7.30 -7.11
C GLU A 126 -24.16 -7.73 -8.55
N GLY A 127 -25.21 -8.53 -8.73
CA GLY A 127 -25.67 -8.97 -10.05
C GLY A 127 -24.98 -10.20 -10.63
N SER A 128 -24.02 -10.82 -9.91
CA SER A 128 -23.25 -11.98 -10.40
C SER A 128 -24.12 -13.15 -10.88
N GLU A 129 -23.97 -13.53 -12.15
CA GLU A 129 -24.52 -14.78 -12.71
C GLU A 129 -23.71 -15.99 -12.25
N ILE A 130 -22.40 -15.83 -12.03
CA ILE A 130 -21.53 -16.89 -11.51
C ILE A 130 -22.05 -17.34 -10.16
N ARG A 131 -22.29 -16.42 -9.21
CA ARG A 131 -22.85 -16.79 -7.91
C ARG A 131 -24.21 -17.46 -8.04
N ARG A 132 -25.08 -16.98 -8.94
CA ARG A 132 -26.39 -17.60 -9.20
C ARG A 132 -26.28 -19.04 -9.71
N SER A 133 -25.21 -19.38 -10.43
CA SER A 133 -25.04 -20.68 -11.06
C SER A 133 -24.83 -21.83 -10.07
N HIS A 134 -24.57 -21.54 -8.80
CA HIS A 134 -24.31 -22.54 -7.77
C HIS A 134 -24.97 -22.17 -6.43
N LEU A 135 -26.14 -21.51 -6.47
CA LEU A 135 -26.95 -21.32 -5.25
C LEU A 135 -27.59 -22.62 -4.76
N LYS A 136 -27.81 -23.57 -5.67
CA LYS A 136 -28.38 -24.89 -5.40
C LYS A 136 -27.30 -25.94 -5.65
N ASP A 137 -27.33 -27.01 -4.86
CA ASP A 137 -26.42 -28.15 -4.97
C ASP A 137 -24.93 -27.76 -4.90
N ASP A 138 -24.61 -26.68 -4.18
CA ASP A 138 -23.24 -26.32 -3.84
C ASP A 138 -22.69 -27.31 -2.82
N LEU A 139 -21.81 -28.20 -3.26
CA LEU A 139 -21.22 -29.24 -2.39
C LEU A 139 -20.29 -28.66 -1.32
N ARG A 140 -19.91 -27.39 -1.44
CA ARG A 140 -19.02 -26.72 -0.47
C ARG A 140 -19.81 -26.32 0.76
N ILE A 141 -19.31 -26.74 1.91
CA ILE A 141 -19.87 -26.37 3.22
C ILE A 141 -19.42 -24.94 3.59
N GLN A 142 -18.14 -24.64 3.40
CA GLN A 142 -17.54 -23.34 3.70
C GLN A 142 -16.39 -23.05 2.74
N ASP A 143 -16.28 -21.79 2.33
CA ASP A 143 -15.08 -21.31 1.65
C ASP A 143 -13.89 -21.29 2.61
N ALA A 144 -12.70 -21.40 2.03
CA ALA A 144 -11.44 -21.25 2.74
C ALA A 144 -11.23 -19.82 3.25
N TYR A 145 -10.36 -19.67 4.24
CA TYR A 145 -10.21 -18.41 4.96
C TYR A 145 -9.71 -17.25 4.10
N SER A 146 -8.90 -17.51 3.06
CA SER A 146 -8.44 -16.45 2.17
C SER A 146 -9.56 -15.78 1.37
N LEU A 147 -10.71 -16.46 1.22
CA LEU A 147 -11.94 -15.94 0.63
C LEU A 147 -12.93 -15.48 1.72
N ARG A 148 -13.17 -16.33 2.71
CA ARG A 148 -14.19 -16.13 3.74
C ARG A 148 -13.85 -15.03 4.73
N CYS A 149 -12.57 -14.90 5.10
CA CYS A 149 -12.12 -13.98 6.13
C CYS A 149 -11.69 -12.60 5.57
N MET A 150 -12.03 -12.28 4.31
CA MET A 150 -11.69 -10.99 3.71
C MET A 150 -12.18 -9.79 4.53
N PRO A 151 -13.44 -9.74 5.04
CA PRO A 151 -13.86 -8.64 5.92
C PRO A 151 -12.98 -8.48 7.15
N GLN A 152 -12.62 -9.58 7.82
CA GLN A 152 -11.86 -9.55 9.07
C GLN A 152 -10.42 -9.10 8.83
N VAL A 153 -9.77 -9.64 7.79
CA VAL A 153 -8.35 -9.36 7.49
C VAL A 153 -8.18 -8.00 6.83
N HIS A 154 -8.88 -7.74 5.72
CA HIS A 154 -8.79 -6.44 5.05
C HIS A 154 -9.33 -5.32 5.95
N GLY A 155 -10.33 -5.62 6.79
CA GLY A 155 -10.90 -4.67 7.74
C GLY A 155 -9.91 -4.28 8.83
N ALA A 156 -9.20 -5.24 9.42
CA ALA A 156 -8.13 -4.96 10.38
C ALA A 156 -7.02 -4.08 9.78
N VAL A 157 -6.69 -4.31 8.51
CA VAL A 157 -5.73 -3.47 7.77
C VAL A 157 -6.23 -2.03 7.59
N ARG A 158 -7.52 -1.84 7.28
CA ARG A 158 -8.11 -0.49 7.19
C ARG A 158 -8.15 0.23 8.54
N ASP A 159 -8.45 -0.49 9.62
CA ASP A 159 -8.42 0.08 10.96
C ASP A 159 -6.99 0.49 11.36
N ALA A 160 -5.98 -0.32 11.00
CA ALA A 160 -4.57 0.03 11.16
C ALA A 160 -4.20 1.31 10.39
N PHE A 161 -4.57 1.40 9.11
CA PHE A 161 -4.29 2.60 8.31
C PHE A 161 -5.01 3.84 8.83
N SER A 162 -6.22 3.70 9.36
CA SER A 162 -6.96 4.82 9.97
C SER A 162 -6.24 5.33 11.22
N HIS A 163 -5.67 4.44 12.04
CA HIS A 163 -4.82 4.84 13.16
C HIS A 163 -3.56 5.59 12.67
N CYS A 164 -2.84 5.03 11.70
CA CYS A 164 -1.62 5.65 11.16
C CYS A 164 -1.89 7.01 10.52
N GLU A 165 -3.02 7.16 9.83
CA GLU A 165 -3.46 8.43 9.23
C GLU A 165 -3.72 9.48 10.31
N ASN A 166 -4.39 9.12 11.41
CA ASN A 166 -4.60 10.04 12.52
C ASN A 166 -3.28 10.54 13.12
N VAL A 167 -2.29 9.67 13.26
CA VAL A 167 -0.94 10.07 13.72
C VAL A 167 -0.30 11.06 12.75
N LEU A 168 -0.35 10.79 11.43
CA LEU A 168 0.17 11.69 10.41
C LEU A 168 -0.55 13.04 10.36
N LEU A 169 -1.87 13.06 10.56
CA LEU A 169 -2.68 14.28 10.57
C LEU A 169 -2.34 15.18 11.75
N ILE A 170 -2.11 14.60 12.94
CA ILE A 170 -1.62 15.33 14.10
C ILE A 170 -0.25 15.91 13.78
N GLU A 171 0.67 15.09 13.26
CA GLU A 171 2.03 15.52 12.94
C GLU A 171 2.05 16.65 11.89
N SER A 172 1.16 16.63 10.89
CA SER A 172 1.02 17.71 9.91
C SER A 172 0.67 19.07 10.52
N GLY A 173 0.02 19.08 11.69
CA GLY A 173 -0.32 20.30 12.43
C GLY A 173 0.67 20.65 13.54
N SER A 174 1.76 19.89 13.70
CA SER A 174 2.69 20.03 14.83
C SER A 174 3.84 20.99 14.55
N ALA A 175 4.27 21.73 15.58
CA ALA A 175 5.56 22.42 15.60
C ALA A 175 6.65 21.45 16.08
N THR A 176 7.40 20.89 15.12
CA THR A 176 8.38 19.82 15.37
C THR A 176 9.82 20.31 15.45
N ASP A 177 10.08 21.60 15.23
CA ASP A 177 11.42 22.18 15.40
C ASP A 177 11.73 22.49 16.87
N ASN A 178 12.98 22.89 17.12
CA ASN A 178 13.44 23.23 18.46
C ASN A 178 14.57 24.27 18.43
N PRO A 179 14.66 25.21 19.40
CA PRO A 179 13.68 25.49 20.46
C PRO A 179 12.42 26.15 19.93
N LEU A 180 11.31 26.02 20.66
CA LEU A 180 10.08 26.74 20.34
C LEU A 180 10.06 28.12 20.99
N VAL A 181 9.51 29.09 20.26
CA VAL A 181 9.34 30.48 20.72
C VAL A 181 7.87 30.73 20.96
N PHE A 182 7.50 30.98 22.22
CA PHE A 182 6.14 31.31 22.64
C PHE A 182 6.00 32.83 22.71
N SER A 183 5.61 33.43 21.59
CA SER A 183 5.58 34.89 21.43
C SER A 183 4.64 35.62 22.39
N GLU A 184 3.58 34.94 22.87
CA GLU A 184 2.60 35.53 23.79
C GLU A 184 3.21 35.92 25.15
N ASN A 185 4.18 35.16 25.65
CA ASN A 185 4.85 35.40 26.92
C ASN A 185 6.36 35.68 26.77
N GLY A 186 6.91 35.55 25.56
CA GLY A 186 8.32 35.79 25.26
C GLY A 186 9.24 34.61 25.60
N ASP A 187 8.69 33.45 25.97
CA ASP A 187 9.49 32.30 26.36
C ASP A 187 10.15 31.62 25.16
N VAL A 188 11.37 31.13 25.36
CA VAL A 188 12.06 30.24 24.43
C VAL A 188 12.37 28.94 25.15
N ILE A 189 11.70 27.86 24.75
CA ILE A 189 11.74 26.59 25.46
C ILE A 189 12.38 25.53 24.57
N SER A 190 13.43 24.88 25.08
CA SER A 190 14.01 23.70 24.46
C SER A 190 13.25 22.46 24.91
N GLY A 191 12.70 21.70 23.95
CA GLY A 191 12.03 20.43 24.12
C GLY A 191 12.58 19.37 23.17
N GLY A 192 11.73 18.42 22.78
CA GLY A 192 12.09 17.27 21.94
C GLY A 192 11.04 16.91 20.88
N ASN A 193 10.26 17.89 20.40
CA ASN A 193 9.19 17.65 19.42
C ASN A 193 9.68 17.11 18.07
N PHE A 194 10.98 17.21 17.81
CA PHE A 194 11.65 16.67 16.64
C PHE A 194 11.78 15.14 16.64
N HIS A 195 11.48 14.48 17.76
CA HIS A 195 11.68 13.05 17.92
C HIS A 195 10.55 12.28 17.24
N GLY A 196 10.84 11.63 16.12
CA GLY A 196 9.84 11.01 15.24
C GLY A 196 9.21 9.70 15.72
N ALA A 197 9.16 9.43 17.03
CA ALA A 197 8.66 8.17 17.58
C ALA A 197 7.21 7.85 17.19
N PRO A 198 6.26 8.81 17.22
CA PRO A 198 4.89 8.55 16.79
C PRO A 198 4.81 8.05 15.34
N LEU A 199 5.54 8.70 14.44
CA LEU A 199 5.61 8.31 13.03
C LEU A 199 6.29 6.96 12.84
N ALA A 200 7.40 6.70 13.53
CA ALA A 200 8.13 5.45 13.41
C ALA A 200 7.27 4.23 13.77
N LEU A 201 6.53 4.31 14.89
CA LEU A 201 5.59 3.27 15.30
C LEU A 201 4.44 3.10 14.31
N ALA A 202 3.89 4.21 13.79
CA ALA A 202 2.81 4.19 12.80
C ALA A 202 3.27 3.54 11.48
N PHE A 203 4.48 3.83 11.00
CA PHE A 203 5.00 3.25 9.77
C PHE A 203 5.32 1.76 9.93
N ASP A 204 5.85 1.33 11.08
CA ASP A 204 6.01 -0.09 11.38
C ASP A 204 4.68 -0.83 11.44
N TYR A 205 3.65 -0.22 12.05
CA TYR A 205 2.33 -0.80 12.10
C TYR A 205 1.70 -0.93 10.71
N ALA A 206 1.79 0.11 9.88
CA ALA A 206 1.33 0.08 8.50
C ALA A 206 2.08 -0.97 7.66
N ALA A 207 3.39 -1.10 7.85
CA ALA A 207 4.20 -2.09 7.14
C ALA A 207 3.76 -3.53 7.47
N ILE A 208 3.50 -3.82 8.75
CA ILE A 208 2.95 -5.11 9.17
C ILE A 208 1.58 -5.37 8.53
N ALA A 209 0.70 -4.35 8.53
CA ALA A 209 -0.65 -4.47 7.98
C ALA A 209 -0.64 -4.73 6.46
N VAL A 210 0.19 -4.02 5.68
CA VAL A 210 0.31 -4.28 4.23
C VAL A 210 0.85 -5.69 3.97
N THR A 211 1.85 -6.13 4.72
CA THR A 211 2.42 -7.48 4.57
C THR A 211 1.40 -8.58 4.88
N ASP A 212 0.51 -8.40 5.85
CA ASP A 212 -0.59 -9.34 6.12
C ASP A 212 -1.62 -9.35 4.97
N LEU A 213 -1.95 -8.18 4.41
CA LEU A 213 -2.81 -8.06 3.23
C LEU A 213 -2.22 -8.79 2.01
N MET A 214 -0.91 -8.66 1.79
CA MET A 214 -0.19 -9.42 0.76
C MET A 214 -0.29 -10.93 1.00
N SER A 215 -0.21 -11.37 2.27
CA SER A 215 -0.25 -12.80 2.61
C SER A 215 -1.60 -13.43 2.28
N ILE A 216 -2.72 -12.74 2.55
CA ILE A 216 -4.05 -13.28 2.20
C ILE A 216 -4.30 -13.27 0.69
N SER A 217 -3.80 -12.25 -0.03
CA SER A 217 -3.87 -12.18 -1.49
C SER A 217 -3.09 -13.32 -2.16
N GLU A 218 -1.87 -13.58 -1.71
CA GLU A 218 -1.05 -14.66 -2.26
C GLU A 218 -1.70 -16.04 -2.06
N ARG A 219 -2.37 -16.27 -0.93
CA ARG A 219 -3.19 -17.48 -0.72
C ARG A 219 -4.39 -17.60 -1.67
N ARG A 220 -4.92 -16.48 -2.19
CA ARG A 220 -5.96 -16.52 -3.24
C ARG A 220 -5.35 -16.82 -4.62
N ILE A 221 -4.15 -16.31 -4.92
CA ILE A 221 -3.39 -16.70 -6.13
C ILE A 221 -3.16 -18.21 -6.16
N GLU A 222 -2.63 -18.80 -5.08
CA GLU A 222 -2.42 -20.25 -4.96
C GLU A 222 -3.71 -21.02 -5.26
N ARG A 223 -4.83 -20.58 -4.70
CA ARG A 223 -6.13 -21.25 -4.89
C ARG A 223 -6.62 -21.19 -6.32
N LEU A 224 -6.40 -20.10 -7.03
CA LEU A 224 -6.80 -19.98 -8.44
C LEU A 224 -6.05 -20.97 -9.33
N ILE A 225 -4.77 -21.20 -9.03
CA ILE A 225 -3.89 -21.98 -9.91
C ILE A 225 -3.82 -23.47 -9.54
N ASN A 226 -4.12 -23.83 -8.29
CA ASN A 226 -3.97 -25.20 -7.80
C ASN A 226 -5.20 -26.07 -8.16
N PRO A 227 -5.05 -27.10 -9.02
CA PRO A 227 -6.17 -27.95 -9.44
C PRO A 227 -6.90 -28.66 -8.28
N ASP A 228 -6.24 -28.85 -7.14
CA ASP A 228 -6.86 -29.47 -5.95
C ASP A 228 -7.79 -28.50 -5.20
N MET A 229 -7.75 -27.21 -5.52
CA MET A 229 -8.42 -26.13 -4.76
C MET A 229 -9.19 -25.13 -5.63
N ASN A 230 -9.07 -25.20 -6.96
CA ASN A 230 -9.46 -24.12 -7.87
C ASN A 230 -10.86 -24.26 -8.49
N GLU A 231 -11.69 -25.16 -7.96
CA GLU A 231 -13.09 -25.30 -8.36
C GLU A 231 -13.26 -25.58 -9.86
N GLY A 232 -12.45 -26.51 -10.38
CA GLY A 232 -12.51 -26.99 -11.76
C GLY A 232 -11.94 -26.01 -12.78
N LEU A 233 -11.10 -25.07 -12.37
CA LEU A 233 -10.23 -24.31 -13.29
C LEU A 233 -9.09 -25.24 -13.78
N PRO A 234 -8.51 -24.99 -14.97
CA PRO A 234 -7.35 -25.76 -15.38
C PRO A 234 -6.15 -25.46 -14.47
N ALA A 235 -5.27 -26.46 -14.30
CA ALA A 235 -4.05 -26.30 -13.53
C ALA A 235 -3.23 -25.11 -14.05
N PHE A 236 -2.78 -24.25 -13.13
CA PHE A 236 -2.05 -23.01 -13.42
C PHE A 236 -2.76 -22.02 -14.34
N LEU A 237 -4.08 -22.17 -14.52
CA LEU A 237 -4.88 -21.40 -15.48
C LEU A 237 -4.39 -21.55 -16.93
N ALA A 238 -3.65 -22.62 -17.23
CA ALA A 238 -3.12 -22.89 -18.55
C ALA A 238 -4.20 -23.47 -19.48
N ARG A 239 -4.17 -23.11 -20.78
CA ARG A 239 -5.12 -23.69 -21.75
C ARG A 239 -4.75 -25.12 -22.10
N ARG A 240 -3.44 -25.45 -22.12
CA ARG A 240 -2.91 -26.80 -22.34
C ARG A 240 -1.93 -27.21 -21.23
N PRO A 241 -2.43 -27.58 -20.03
CA PRO A 241 -1.59 -27.99 -18.92
C PRO A 241 -0.61 -29.11 -19.30
N GLY A 242 0.63 -29.00 -18.85
CA GLY A 242 1.72 -29.94 -19.15
C GLY A 242 2.55 -29.56 -20.38
N MET A 243 2.01 -28.76 -21.31
CA MET A 243 2.79 -28.07 -22.34
C MET A 243 2.97 -26.59 -22.03
N GLU A 244 1.96 -25.97 -21.41
CA GLU A 244 1.95 -24.58 -20.96
C GLU A 244 2.04 -24.52 -19.43
N SER A 245 2.76 -23.52 -18.92
CA SER A 245 2.95 -23.27 -17.49
C SER A 245 1.97 -22.25 -16.93
N GLY A 246 1.33 -21.43 -17.78
CA GLY A 246 0.35 -20.44 -17.35
C GLY A 246 0.89 -19.51 -16.26
N PHE A 247 0.20 -19.44 -15.13
CA PHE A 247 0.52 -18.57 -13.99
C PHE A 247 1.52 -19.17 -12.99
N MET A 248 2.09 -20.35 -13.26
CA MET A 248 2.99 -21.03 -12.32
C MET A 248 4.14 -20.13 -11.85
N ILE A 249 4.85 -19.48 -12.78
CA ILE A 249 6.00 -18.64 -12.43
C ILE A 249 5.57 -17.27 -11.88
N ALA A 250 4.41 -16.75 -12.28
CA ALA A 250 3.85 -15.54 -11.70
C ALA A 250 3.52 -15.76 -10.21
N HIS A 251 3.05 -16.94 -9.83
CA HIS A 251 2.85 -17.28 -8.41
C HIS A 251 4.15 -17.38 -7.63
N VAL A 252 5.22 -17.96 -8.22
CA VAL A 252 6.56 -17.94 -7.61
C VAL A 252 7.04 -16.50 -7.37
N ALA A 253 6.81 -15.60 -8.32
CA ALA A 253 7.12 -14.18 -8.14
C ALA A 253 6.30 -13.56 -7.00
N ALA A 254 4.99 -13.80 -6.92
CA ALA A 254 4.15 -13.33 -5.81
C ALA A 254 4.66 -13.82 -4.44
N ALA A 255 5.06 -15.10 -4.34
CA ALA A 255 5.63 -15.66 -3.12
C ALA A 255 6.97 -15.00 -2.74
N ALA A 256 7.82 -14.68 -3.72
CA ALA A 256 9.08 -13.97 -3.49
C ALA A 256 8.85 -12.53 -3.00
N LEU A 257 7.93 -11.78 -3.62
CA LEU A 257 7.55 -10.42 -3.21
C LEU A 257 7.03 -10.41 -1.77
N LEU A 258 6.19 -11.37 -1.40
CA LEU A 258 5.69 -11.53 -0.03
C LEU A 258 6.83 -11.86 0.96
N ASN A 259 7.79 -12.69 0.56
CA ASN A 259 8.93 -13.01 1.42
C ASN A 259 9.79 -11.78 1.71
N GLU A 260 10.08 -10.96 0.70
CA GLU A 260 10.82 -9.71 0.87
C GLU A 260 10.07 -8.74 1.80
N ALA A 261 8.76 -8.58 1.61
CA ALA A 261 7.93 -7.77 2.50
C ALA A 261 7.93 -8.26 3.96
N ARG A 262 7.98 -9.58 4.19
CA ARG A 262 8.09 -10.15 5.55
C ARG A 262 9.41 -9.80 6.23
N VAL A 263 10.52 -9.79 5.49
CA VAL A 263 11.82 -9.35 6.01
C VAL A 263 11.76 -7.85 6.37
N LEU A 264 11.24 -7.03 5.45
CA LEU A 264 11.10 -5.59 5.64
C LEU A 264 10.09 -5.19 6.73
N ALA A 265 9.13 -6.07 7.06
CA ALA A 265 8.14 -5.81 8.11
C ALA A 265 8.75 -5.78 9.52
N HIS A 266 9.99 -6.23 9.72
CA HIS A 266 10.67 -6.11 11.01
C HIS A 266 10.67 -4.64 11.49
N PRO A 267 10.20 -4.34 12.72
CA PRO A 267 10.08 -2.97 13.20
C PRO A 267 11.43 -2.25 13.24
N SER A 268 11.55 -1.07 12.63
CA SER A 268 12.73 -0.23 12.79
C SER A 268 12.65 0.66 14.02
N SER A 269 11.45 0.96 14.50
CA SER A 269 11.19 1.84 15.65
C SER A 269 11.66 1.29 17.00
N ILE A 270 11.96 -0.01 17.09
CA ILE A 270 12.47 -0.66 18.29
C ILE A 270 14.01 -0.68 18.35
N ASP A 271 14.67 -0.19 17.29
CA ASP A 271 16.12 -0.09 17.22
C ASP A 271 16.60 1.30 17.63
N ASN A 272 17.75 1.35 18.30
CA ASN A 272 18.33 2.59 18.79
C ASN A 272 19.87 2.50 18.79
N VAL A 273 20.52 3.47 18.17
CA VAL A 273 21.97 3.58 18.12
C VAL A 273 22.37 4.99 18.55
N PRO A 274 23.05 5.17 19.70
CA PRO A 274 23.45 6.48 20.17
C PRO A 274 24.38 7.23 19.21
N THR A 275 24.11 8.50 18.97
CA THR A 275 24.92 9.39 18.13
C THR A 275 25.36 10.64 18.89
N SER A 276 26.17 11.49 18.23
CA SER A 276 26.51 12.82 18.74
C SER A 276 27.15 12.83 20.14
N GLY A 277 28.07 11.90 20.39
CA GLY A 277 28.78 11.79 21.67
C GLY A 277 27.90 11.43 22.86
N GLY A 278 26.77 10.74 22.62
CA GLY A 278 25.82 10.34 23.65
C GLY A 278 24.79 11.42 24.00
N LYS A 279 24.65 12.46 23.16
CA LYS A 279 23.56 13.45 23.30
C LYS A 279 22.28 13.00 22.61
N GLU A 280 22.41 12.27 21.51
CA GLU A 280 21.31 11.58 20.85
C GLU A 280 21.37 10.11 21.30
N ASP A 281 21.07 9.86 22.57
CA ASP A 281 21.16 8.55 23.20
C ASP A 281 19.92 7.67 22.95
N HIS A 282 18.83 8.28 22.47
CA HIS A 282 17.63 7.61 22.00
C HIS A 282 17.12 8.24 20.70
N VAL A 283 16.84 7.43 19.68
CA VAL A 283 16.40 7.86 18.34
C VAL A 283 15.21 7.02 17.85
N ALA A 284 14.40 7.55 16.94
CA ALA A 284 13.18 6.89 16.49
C ALA A 284 13.35 5.92 15.30
N MET A 285 14.41 6.09 14.49
CA MET A 285 14.60 5.40 13.22
C MET A 285 13.39 5.53 12.24
N GLY A 286 12.62 6.62 12.36
CA GLY A 286 11.36 6.79 11.62
C GLY A 286 11.52 6.88 10.10
N MET A 287 12.62 7.45 9.61
CA MET A 287 12.90 7.49 8.16
C MET A 287 13.12 6.09 7.56
N THR A 288 13.76 5.18 8.30
CA THR A 288 13.88 3.77 7.90
C THR A 288 12.49 3.12 7.84
N GLY A 289 11.63 3.41 8.82
CA GLY A 289 10.23 2.98 8.84
C GLY A 289 9.42 3.48 7.64
N ALA A 290 9.60 4.73 7.25
CA ALA A 290 8.96 5.31 6.08
C ALA A 290 9.43 4.66 4.76
N LEU A 291 10.75 4.47 4.61
CA LEU A 291 11.35 3.86 3.41
C LEU A 291 10.94 2.40 3.24
N LYS A 292 10.97 1.60 4.32
CA LYS A 292 10.54 0.20 4.25
C LYS A 292 9.05 0.09 3.92
N LEU A 293 8.21 0.98 4.46
CA LEU A 293 6.77 1.00 4.16
C LEU A 293 6.54 1.28 2.68
N ARG A 294 7.24 2.28 2.11
CA ARG A 294 7.18 2.58 0.68
C ARG A 294 7.55 1.36 -0.17
N THR A 295 8.66 0.69 0.15
CA THR A 295 9.06 -0.52 -0.59
C THR A 295 8.04 -1.65 -0.46
N ILE A 296 7.50 -1.89 0.74
CA ILE A 296 6.44 -2.90 0.93
C ILE A 296 5.20 -2.58 0.09
N VAL A 297 4.82 -1.30 -0.01
CA VAL A 297 3.72 -0.84 -0.88
C VAL A 297 4.01 -1.12 -2.35
N ASP A 298 5.24 -0.84 -2.84
CA ASP A 298 5.65 -1.16 -4.21
C ASP A 298 5.56 -2.68 -4.49
N LEU A 299 5.99 -3.52 -3.54
CA LEU A 299 5.88 -4.98 -3.63
C LEU A 299 4.42 -5.44 -3.65
N ALA A 300 3.56 -4.82 -2.84
CA ALA A 300 2.14 -5.13 -2.74
C ALA A 300 1.38 -4.77 -4.03
N GLU A 301 1.71 -3.67 -4.70
CA GLU A 301 1.16 -3.30 -6.02
C GLU A 301 1.42 -4.41 -7.06
N ASN A 302 2.65 -4.93 -7.11
CA ASN A 302 3.01 -6.01 -8.02
C ASN A 302 2.33 -7.33 -7.66
N LEU A 303 2.21 -7.65 -6.37
CA LEU A 303 1.54 -8.87 -5.91
C LEU A 303 0.04 -8.86 -6.22
N LEU A 304 -0.65 -7.74 -5.93
CA LEU A 304 -2.06 -7.59 -6.29
C LEU A 304 -2.27 -7.57 -7.81
N ALA A 305 -1.33 -7.03 -8.59
CA ALA A 305 -1.37 -7.11 -10.05
C ALA A 305 -1.38 -8.57 -10.54
N ILE A 306 -0.56 -9.44 -9.94
CA ILE A 306 -0.56 -10.88 -10.22
C ILE A 306 -1.91 -11.51 -9.86
N GLU A 307 -2.48 -11.15 -8.70
CA GLU A 307 -3.82 -11.64 -8.30
C GLU A 307 -4.90 -11.22 -9.31
N LEU A 308 -4.94 -9.95 -9.70
CA LEU A 308 -5.92 -9.42 -10.66
C LEU A 308 -5.81 -10.13 -12.02
N LEU A 309 -4.59 -10.37 -12.51
CA LEU A 309 -4.34 -11.11 -13.76
C LEU A 309 -4.80 -12.56 -13.67
N ALA A 310 -4.44 -13.26 -12.58
CA ALA A 310 -4.85 -14.64 -12.37
C ALA A 310 -6.38 -14.77 -12.23
N ALA A 311 -7.00 -13.87 -11.47
CA ALA A 311 -8.44 -13.83 -11.30
C ALA A 311 -9.16 -13.51 -12.62
N ALA A 312 -8.61 -12.60 -13.43
CA ALA A 312 -9.14 -12.30 -14.76
C ALA A 312 -9.15 -13.54 -15.67
N GLU A 313 -8.07 -14.32 -15.70
CA GLU A 313 -8.07 -15.60 -16.43
C GLU A 313 -9.06 -16.61 -15.84
N GLY A 314 -9.14 -16.71 -14.52
CA GLY A 314 -10.12 -17.57 -13.85
C GLY A 314 -11.56 -17.23 -14.26
N LEU A 315 -11.89 -15.94 -14.42
CA LEU A 315 -13.18 -15.47 -14.90
C LEU A 315 -13.44 -15.81 -16.38
N GLU A 316 -12.41 -15.81 -17.24
CA GLU A 316 -12.59 -16.25 -18.65
C GLU A 316 -13.08 -17.70 -18.72
N HIS A 317 -12.63 -18.56 -17.80
CA HIS A 317 -13.08 -19.94 -17.68
C HIS A 317 -14.51 -20.10 -17.13
N ARG A 318 -15.15 -19.01 -16.68
CA ARG A 318 -16.55 -19.01 -16.24
C ARG A 318 -17.52 -18.53 -17.30
N ARG A 319 -17.03 -18.02 -18.44
CA ARG A 319 -17.88 -17.65 -19.57
C ARG A 319 -18.72 -18.85 -20.07
N PRO A 320 -19.98 -18.63 -20.51
CA PRO A 320 -20.61 -17.35 -20.80
C PRO A 320 -21.21 -16.61 -19.59
N LEU A 321 -21.10 -17.13 -18.36
CA LEU A 321 -21.61 -16.45 -17.17
C LEU A 321 -20.90 -15.09 -16.97
N LYS A 322 -21.67 -14.10 -16.54
CA LYS A 322 -21.16 -12.78 -16.15
C LYS A 322 -20.93 -12.68 -14.65
N ALA A 323 -19.84 -12.05 -14.28
CA ALA A 323 -19.56 -11.72 -12.91
C ALA A 323 -20.41 -10.54 -12.40
N GLY A 324 -20.28 -10.21 -11.13
CA GLY A 324 -20.88 -9.00 -10.55
C GLY A 324 -20.42 -7.73 -11.26
N GLY A 325 -21.23 -6.67 -11.20
CA GLY A 325 -20.98 -5.45 -11.97
C GLY A 325 -19.64 -4.78 -11.64
N GLY A 326 -19.17 -4.87 -10.38
CA GLY A 326 -17.85 -4.39 -10.00
C GLY A 326 -16.71 -5.25 -10.52
N VAL A 327 -16.88 -6.58 -10.47
CA VAL A 327 -15.92 -7.55 -11.01
C VAL A 327 -15.75 -7.38 -12.53
N GLU A 328 -16.84 -7.21 -13.29
CA GLU A 328 -16.77 -6.98 -14.75
C GLU A 328 -16.06 -5.67 -15.10
N ARG A 329 -16.24 -4.59 -14.31
CA ARG A 329 -15.50 -3.34 -14.52
C ARG A 329 -14.01 -3.54 -14.29
N ALA A 330 -13.63 -4.21 -13.21
CA ALA A 330 -12.23 -4.53 -12.93
C ALA A 330 -11.61 -5.40 -14.02
N LEU A 331 -12.34 -6.41 -14.50
CA LEU A 331 -11.93 -7.24 -15.63
C LEU A 331 -11.70 -6.41 -16.89
N VAL A 332 -12.57 -5.44 -17.21
CA VAL A 332 -12.36 -4.52 -18.33
C VAL A 332 -11.09 -3.70 -18.16
N THR A 333 -10.80 -3.19 -16.95
CA THR A 333 -9.55 -2.47 -16.66
C THR A 333 -8.33 -3.35 -16.91
N VAL A 334 -8.32 -4.58 -16.38
CA VAL A 334 -7.24 -5.55 -16.64
C VAL A 334 -7.08 -5.83 -18.14
N ARG A 335 -8.19 -6.01 -18.87
CA ARG A 335 -8.17 -6.36 -20.31
C ARG A 335 -7.73 -5.23 -21.23
N LYS A 336 -7.72 -3.97 -20.76
CA LYS A 336 -7.06 -2.87 -21.48
C LYS A 336 -5.54 -3.00 -21.48
N ILE A 337 -4.98 -3.74 -20.52
CA ILE A 337 -3.54 -3.88 -20.29
C ILE A 337 -3.05 -5.26 -20.75
N ALA A 338 -3.78 -6.32 -20.38
CA ALA A 338 -3.40 -7.71 -20.58
C ALA A 338 -4.52 -8.51 -21.26
N GLN A 339 -4.24 -9.03 -22.45
CA GLN A 339 -5.17 -9.90 -23.18
C GLN A 339 -5.34 -11.26 -22.47
N PRO A 340 -6.41 -12.04 -22.76
CA PRO A 340 -6.51 -13.40 -22.24
C PRO A 340 -5.25 -14.24 -22.52
N LEU A 341 -4.85 -15.08 -21.57
CA LEU A 341 -3.70 -15.95 -21.72
C LEU A 341 -4.11 -17.21 -22.51
N THR A 342 -3.97 -17.14 -23.84
CA THR A 342 -4.32 -18.24 -24.75
C THR A 342 -3.17 -19.22 -24.98
N GLN A 343 -1.93 -18.78 -24.73
CA GLN A 343 -0.69 -19.53 -24.80
C GLN A 343 0.35 -18.86 -23.88
N ASP A 344 1.40 -19.57 -23.50
CA ASP A 344 2.47 -19.01 -22.69
C ASP A 344 3.11 -17.78 -23.36
N ARG A 345 3.31 -16.73 -22.57
CA ARG A 345 4.07 -15.53 -22.92
C ARG A 345 4.66 -14.91 -21.66
N SER A 346 5.59 -13.97 -21.82
CA SER A 346 6.08 -13.20 -20.67
C SER A 346 4.95 -12.36 -20.08
N LEU A 347 4.74 -12.50 -18.77
CA LEU A 347 3.77 -11.71 -18.01
C LEU A 347 4.38 -10.44 -17.39
N SER A 348 5.70 -10.23 -17.51
CA SER A 348 6.40 -9.15 -16.80
C SER A 348 5.86 -7.76 -17.13
N SER A 349 5.64 -7.45 -18.41
CA SER A 349 5.08 -6.16 -18.83
C SER A 349 3.62 -5.98 -18.43
N GLU A 350 2.86 -7.08 -18.39
CA GLU A 350 1.45 -7.07 -17.99
C GLU A 350 1.32 -6.86 -16.48
N ILE A 351 2.17 -7.51 -15.67
CA ILE A 351 2.25 -7.28 -14.22
C ILE A 351 2.62 -5.83 -13.94
N ALA A 352 3.67 -5.30 -14.59
CA ALA A 352 4.08 -3.90 -14.43
C ALA A 352 2.98 -2.91 -14.85
N GLY A 353 2.30 -3.17 -15.98
CA GLY A 353 1.20 -2.34 -16.44
C GLY A 353 0.00 -2.33 -15.50
N VAL A 354 -0.37 -3.49 -14.94
CA VAL A 354 -1.46 -3.56 -13.95
C VAL A 354 -1.04 -2.92 -12.63
N ALA A 355 0.20 -3.09 -12.19
CA ALA A 355 0.73 -2.41 -11.00
C ALA A 355 0.69 -0.88 -11.16
N GLU A 356 1.00 -0.36 -12.33
CA GLU A 356 0.89 1.08 -12.63
C GLU A 356 -0.57 1.56 -12.68
N ALA A 357 -1.48 0.73 -13.19
CA ALA A 357 -2.91 1.05 -13.15
C ALA A 357 -3.45 1.08 -11.70
N ILE A 358 -2.93 0.23 -10.81
CA ILE A 358 -3.20 0.29 -9.37
C ILE A 358 -2.66 1.60 -8.78
N SER A 359 -1.40 1.94 -9.06
CA SER A 359 -0.74 3.14 -8.53
C SER A 359 -1.42 4.43 -9.01
N SER A 360 -2.00 4.41 -10.22
CA SER A 360 -2.70 5.53 -10.85
C SER A 360 -4.16 5.68 -10.41
N GLY A 361 -4.75 4.66 -9.77
CA GLY A 361 -6.15 4.68 -9.32
C GLY A 361 -7.17 4.20 -10.35
N ASP A 362 -6.77 3.45 -11.37
CA ASP A 362 -7.69 2.98 -12.42
C ASP A 362 -8.71 1.93 -11.94
N PHE A 363 -8.44 1.33 -10.77
CA PHE A 363 -9.33 0.39 -10.08
C PHE A 363 -10.19 1.06 -8.99
N ASP A 364 -10.01 2.36 -8.75
CA ASP A 364 -10.88 3.11 -7.84
C ASP A 364 -12.30 3.10 -8.42
N SER A 365 -13.26 2.60 -7.66
CA SER A 365 -14.62 2.43 -8.17
C SER A 365 -15.38 3.76 -8.17
N GLY A 366 -16.25 3.99 -9.16
CA GLY A 366 -17.15 5.17 -9.16
C GLY A 366 -18.11 5.24 -7.95
N TYR A 367 -18.13 4.21 -7.09
CA TYR A 367 -18.87 4.16 -5.83
C TYR A 367 -18.13 4.86 -4.68
N GLU A 368 -16.91 5.36 -4.92
CA GLU A 368 -16.06 6.08 -3.95
C GLU A 368 -16.40 7.56 -3.78
N LYS A 369 -17.51 8.05 -4.36
CA LYS A 369 -18.02 9.41 -4.14
C LYS A 369 -19.07 9.51 -3.01
N LEU A 370 -19.31 8.42 -2.28
CA LEU A 370 -20.15 8.37 -1.08
C LEU A 370 -19.27 8.03 0.13
#